data_AF-A0A510K7Q9-F1
#
_entry.id   AF-A0A510K7Q9-F1
#
_cell.length_a   1.000
_cell.length_b   1.000
_cell.length_c   1.000
_cell.angle_alpha   90.00
_cell.angle_beta   90.00
_cell.angle_gamma   90.00
#
_symmetry.space_group_name_H-M   'P 1'
#
loop_
_entity.id
_entity.type
_entity.pdbx_description
1 polymer ?
#
loop_
_entity_poly.entity_id
_entity_poly.type
_entity_poly.pdbx_seq_one_letter_code
_entity_poly.pdbx_strand_id
1 'polypeptide(L)' 'MENKNLSIYELIKSSIRECGKLPEDFALPQEEENGIPWADGAMDGVFLYHTDTNEENIENLEKIEVDDELKEKLSKLVN' A
#
# COMPACT_ATOMS: atom_id res chain seq x y z
N MET A 1 27.09 -0.49 3.58
CA MET A 1 26.77 -1.93 3.51
C MET A 1 25.42 -2.03 2.82
N GLU A 2 25.39 -2.62 1.63
CA GLU A 2 24.19 -2.67 0.80
C GLU A 2 23.27 -3.80 1.29
N ASN A 3 22.25 -3.43 2.07
CA ASN A 3 21.18 -4.35 2.50
C ASN A 3 20.21 -4.69 1.34
N LYS A 4 20.60 -4.45 0.08
CA LYS A 4 19.75 -4.58 -1.12
C LYS A 4 19.19 -5.99 -1.35
N ASN A 5 19.81 -7.02 -0.75
CA ASN A 5 19.44 -8.41 -0.99
C ASN A 5 18.65 -9.06 0.17
N LEU A 6 18.46 -8.36 1.29
CA LEU A 6 17.66 -8.89 2.40
C LEU A 6 16.18 -8.65 2.13
N SER A 7 15.34 -9.62 2.47
CA SER A 7 13.91 -9.37 2.56
C SER A 7 13.62 -8.32 3.64
N ILE A 8 12.49 -7.61 3.52
CA ILE A 8 12.04 -6.65 4.55
C ILE A 8 11.96 -7.33 5.93
N TYR A 9 11.52 -8.59 5.99
CA TYR A 9 11.47 -9.36 7.23
C TYR A 9 12.84 -9.54 7.87
N GLU A 10 13.85 -9.95 7.10
CA GLU A 10 15.21 -10.16 7.61
C GLU A 10 15.86 -8.85 8.05
N LEU A 11 15.58 -7.76 7.32
CA LEU A 11 16.04 -6.43 7.68
C LEU A 11 15.46 -5.98 9.02
N ILE A 12 14.15 -6.15 9.23
CA ILE A 12 13.50 -5.84 10.50
C ILE A 12 14.07 -6.73 11.60
N LYS A 13 14.12 -8.04 11.38
CA LYS A 13 14.57 -9.03 12.37
C LYS A 13 15.99 -8.76 12.87
N SER A 14 16.91 -8.41 11.96
CA SER A 14 18.31 -8.11 12.31
C SER A 14 18.48 -6.75 12.98
N SER A 15 17.52 -5.84 12.81
CA SER A 15 17.58 -4.48 13.35
C SER A 15 16.93 -4.33 14.73
N ILE A 16 16.10 -5.29 15.17
CA ILE A 16 15.45 -5.26 16.48
C ILE A 16 16.50 -5.23 17.61
N ARG A 17 16.41 -4.21 18.46
CA ARG A 17 17.25 -4.07 19.66
C ARG A 17 16.84 -5.08 20.73
N GLU A 18 17.68 -5.30 21.73
CA GLU A 18 17.40 -6.22 22.85
C GLU A 18 16.08 -5.93 23.57
N CYS A 19 15.61 -4.68 23.56
CA CYS A 19 14.32 -4.27 24.11
C CYS A 19 13.10 -4.63 23.24
N GLY A 20 13.29 -5.32 22.12
CA GLY A 20 12.23 -5.71 21.19
C GLY A 20 11.73 -4.57 20.28
N LYS A 21 12.37 -3.41 20.30
CA LYS A 21 12.01 -2.24 19.47
C LYS A 21 12.99 -2.04 18.33
N LEU A 22 12.50 -1.48 17.23
CA LEU A 22 13.35 -0.97 16.16
C LEU A 22 14.10 0.32 16.60
N PRO A 23 15.29 0.57 16.04
CA PRO A 23 15.99 1.85 16.17
C PRO A 23 15.14 3.04 15.71
N GLU A 24 15.30 4.21 16.34
CA GLU A 24 14.57 5.44 15.94
C GLU A 24 14.97 5.93 14.55
N ASP A 25 16.21 5.64 14.15
CA ASP A 25 16.80 5.94 12.86
C ASP A 25 16.60 4.82 11.83
N PHE A 26 15.83 3.77 12.16
CA PHE A 26 15.52 2.70 11.22
C PHE A 26 14.63 3.21 10.09
N ALA A 27 15.07 3.00 8.86
CA ALA A 27 14.30 3.26 7.66
C ALA A 27 14.33 2.04 6.75
N LEU A 28 13.21 1.75 6.09
CA LEU A 28 13.19 0.77 5.02
C LEU A 28 14.04 1.26 3.84
N PRO A 29 14.63 0.34 3.05
CA PRO A 29 15.32 0.72 1.82
C PRO A 29 14.32 1.43 0.92
N GLN A 30 14.74 2.55 0.32
CA GLN A 30 13.88 3.21 -0.66
C GLN A 30 13.77 2.33 -1.89
N GLU A 31 12.56 2.18 -2.42
CA GLU A 31 12.33 1.46 -3.66
C GLU A 31 13.12 2.12 -4.80
N GLU A 32 13.60 1.31 -5.74
CA GLU A 32 14.25 1.87 -6.93
C GLU A 32 13.23 2.67 -7.74
N GLU A 33 13.64 3.79 -8.32
CA GLU A 33 12.82 4.70 -9.14
C GLU A 33 12.14 4.00 -10.35
N ASN A 34 12.59 2.78 -10.65
CA ASN A 34 12.05 1.89 -11.69
C ASN A 34 10.93 0.96 -11.19
N GLY A 35 10.37 1.20 -9.99
CA GLY A 35 9.20 0.49 -9.49
C GLY A 35 8.02 0.58 -10.46
N ILE A 36 7.11 -0.40 -10.40
CA ILE A 36 5.87 -0.34 -11.20
C ILE A 36 5.14 0.95 -10.79
N PRO A 37 4.89 1.89 -11.72
CA PRO A 37 4.20 3.12 -11.37
C PRO A 37 2.81 2.78 -10.86
N TRP A 38 2.47 3.34 -9.70
CA TRP A 38 1.12 3.25 -9.17
C TRP A 38 0.17 3.93 -10.16
N ALA A 39 -0.99 3.31 -10.39
CA ALA A 39 -2.07 4.00 -11.08
C ALA A 39 -2.50 5.23 -10.25
N ASP A 40 -3.05 6.25 -10.92
CA ASP A 40 -3.56 7.44 -10.25
C ASP A 40 -4.56 7.06 -9.14
N GLY A 41 -4.41 7.65 -7.94
CA GLY A 41 -5.19 7.34 -6.74
C GLY A 41 -4.87 6.03 -6.00
N ALA A 42 -4.02 5.15 -6.53
CA ALA A 42 -3.73 3.87 -5.87
C ALA A 42 -2.88 4.03 -4.60
N MET A 43 -1.98 5.02 -4.56
CA MET A 43 -1.20 5.35 -3.36
C MET A 43 -2.10 5.92 -2.24
N ASP A 44 -3.10 6.75 -2.62
CA ASP A 44 -4.08 7.30 -1.70
C ASP A 44 -4.93 6.20 -1.06
N GLY A 45 -5.35 5.21 -1.84
CA GLY A 45 -6.09 4.05 -1.34
C GLY A 45 -5.33 3.22 -0.30
N VAL A 46 -4.04 2.96 -0.54
CA VAL A 46 -3.17 2.22 0.42
C VAL A 46 -2.98 3.02 1.70
N PHE A 47 -2.76 4.34 1.56
CA PHE A 47 -2.62 5.24 2.70
C PHE A 47 -3.90 5.27 3.53
N LEU A 48 -5.07 5.47 2.91
CA LEU A 48 -6.36 5.50 3.62
C LEU A 48 -6.61 4.19 4.39
N TYR A 49 -6.37 3.03 3.79
CA TYR A 49 -6.61 1.74 4.45
C TYR A 49 -5.77 1.53 5.71
N HIS A 50 -4.50 1.96 5.71
CA HIS A 50 -3.58 1.70 6.83
C HIS A 50 -3.56 2.82 7.88
N THR A 51 -3.99 4.02 7.50
CA THR A 51 -3.89 5.21 8.36
C THR A 51 -5.24 5.61 8.94
N ASP A 52 -6.35 5.29 8.25
CA ASP A 52 -7.69 5.56 8.76
C ASP A 52 -8.06 4.51 9.80
N THR A 53 -8.06 4.90 11.07
CA THR A 53 -8.38 4.03 12.22
C THR A 53 -9.89 3.89 12.45
N ASN A 54 -10.70 4.51 11.59
CA ASN A 54 -12.15 4.50 11.66
C ASN A 54 -12.72 3.45 10.69
N GLU A 55 -13.00 2.25 11.22
CA GLU A 55 -13.61 1.14 10.45
C GLU A 55 -14.94 1.54 9.76
N GLU A 56 -15.68 2.52 10.30
CA GLU A 56 -16.91 3.08 9.69
C GLU A 56 -16.68 3.74 8.31
N ASN A 57 -15.47 4.21 7.98
CA ASN A 57 -15.18 4.79 6.66
C ASN A 57 -14.95 3.73 5.58
N ILE A 58 -14.59 2.51 5.96
CA ILE A 58 -14.29 1.42 5.01
C ILE A 58 -15.59 0.86 4.39
N GLU A 59 -16.69 0.81 5.15
CA GLU A 59 -18.01 0.43 4.61
C GLU A 59 -18.50 1.37 3.48
N ASN A 60 -18.02 2.62 3.46
CA ASN A 60 -18.31 3.56 2.39
C ASN A 60 -17.43 3.36 1.15
N LEU A 61 -16.28 2.69 1.27
CA LEU A 61 -15.43 2.33 0.13
C LEU A 61 -16.01 1.16 -0.68
N GLU A 62 -16.84 0.30 -0.07
CA GLU A 62 -17.56 -0.77 -0.80
C GLU A 62 -18.64 -0.21 -1.74
N LYS A 63 -19.04 1.06 -1.57
CA LYS A 63 -20.03 1.75 -2.40
C LYS A 63 -19.34 2.69 -3.38
N ILE A 64 -18.62 2.16 -4.35
CA ILE A 64 -18.34 2.93 -5.57
C ILE A 64 -19.68 3.09 -6.29
N GLU A 65 -20.25 4.29 -6.28
CA GLU A 65 -21.35 4.66 -7.18
C GLU A 65 -20.81 4.67 -8.61
N VAL A 66 -20.94 3.51 -9.28
CA VAL A 66 -20.66 3.39 -10.71
C VAL A 66 -21.79 4.07 -11.45
N ASP A 67 -21.48 5.17 -12.14
CA ASP A 67 -22.44 5.85 -13.01
C ASP A 67 -22.93 4.92 -14.14
N ASP A 68 -24.11 5.24 -14.70
CA ASP A 68 -24.75 4.37 -15.69
C ASP A 68 -23.95 4.25 -16.99
N GLU A 69 -23.13 5.25 -17.32
CA GLU A 69 -22.25 5.25 -18.49
C GLU A 69 -21.10 4.23 -18.33
N LEU A 70 -20.51 4.16 -17.13
CA LEU A 70 -19.43 3.23 -16.82
C LEU A 70 -19.94 1.77 -16.77
N LYS A 71 -21.17 1.56 -16.28
CA LYS A 71 -21.84 0.24 -16.35
C LYS A 71 -22.06 -0.21 -17.80
N GLU A 72 -22.53 0.68 -18.67
CA GLU A 72 -22.77 0.37 -20.08
C GLU A 72 -21.45 0.00 -20.78
N LYS A 73 -20.38 0.78 -20.56
CA LYS A 73 -19.05 0.50 -21.12
C LYS A 73 -18.49 -0.86 -20.69
N LEU A 74 -18.64 -1.22 -19.41
CA LEU A 74 -18.20 -2.52 -18.89
C LEU A 74 -18.96 -3.69 -19.54
N SER A 75 -20.28 -3.56 -19.70
CA SER A 75 -21.12 -4.61 -20.31
C SER A 75 -20.76 -4.93 -21.77
N LYS A 76 -20.21 -3.95 -22.51
CA LYS A 76 -19.76 -4.11 -23.90
C LYS A 76 -18.39 -4.76 -24.01
N LEU A 77 -17.61 -4.80 -22.92
CA LEU A 77 -16.26 -5.37 -22.90
C LEU A 77 -16.26 -6.87 -22.54
N VAL A 78 -17.34 -7.32 -21.88
CA VAL A 78 -17.52 -8.71 -21.42
C VAL A 78 -18.34 -9.56 -22.40
N ASN A 79 -18.93 -8.94 -23.44
CA ASN A 79 -19.59 -9.61 -24.57
C ASN A 79 -18.73 -9.53 -25.84
#